data_AF-A0A2N9M6J5-F1
#
_entry.id   AF-A0A2N9M6J5-F1
#
_cell.length_a   1.000
_cell.length_b   1.000
_cell.length_c   1.000
_cell.angle_alpha   90.00
_cell.angle_beta   90.00
_cell.angle_gamma   90.00
#
_symmetry.space_group_name_H-M   'P 1'
#
loop_
_entity.id
_entity.type
_entity.pdbx_description
1 polymer ?
#
loop_
_entity_poly.entity_id
_entity_poly.type
_entity_poly.pdbx_seq_one_letter_code
_entity_poly.pdbx_strand_id
1 'polypeptide(L)'
;MRYVLCVCAMALSSFAPAARADLIYHVNVDTSSIAGTAGSLDFQFNPGSQVTQAASLDILSFAGGLLAGGPSLTGDVTSGPLPATLTFDNGTAYNDYFEGFTFAASLSFDIRLYGPAVNAPDATSTSGSTFAFSMFSDDAGTLPTLTTDATNGFAATVDLNLDGTATVSKFSPQLEIGGSANAVPEPGSLMLLGAGALGMLLRFTFARKSR
;
A
#
# COMPACT_ATOMS: atom_id res chain seq x y z
N MET A 1 27.63 -25.31 34.00
CA MET A 1 26.37 -25.69 33.31
C MET A 1 25.18 -24.75 33.53
N ARG A 2 25.30 -23.66 34.32
CA ARG A 2 24.22 -22.67 34.53
C ARG A 2 24.21 -21.51 33.51
N TYR A 3 25.34 -21.28 32.82
CA TYR A 3 25.48 -20.20 31.83
C TYR A 3 25.01 -20.58 30.42
N VAL A 4 24.98 -21.88 30.08
CA VAL A 4 24.60 -22.37 28.74
C VAL A 4 23.11 -22.17 28.46
N LEU A 5 22.26 -22.22 29.49
CA LEU A 5 20.79 -22.14 29.34
C LEU A 5 20.29 -20.71 29.07
N CYS A 6 20.94 -19.68 29.62
CA CYS A 6 20.58 -18.27 29.34
C CYS A 6 21.01 -17.83 27.94
N VAL A 7 22.10 -18.40 27.41
CA VAL A 7 22.64 -18.03 26.09
C VAL A 7 21.75 -18.55 24.95
N CYS A 8 21.16 -19.75 25.07
CA CYS A 8 20.26 -20.27 24.04
C CYS A 8 18.94 -19.49 23.91
N ALA A 9 18.38 -18.99 25.02
CA ALA A 9 17.15 -18.19 24.98
C ALA A 9 17.36 -16.78 24.40
N MET A 10 18.54 -16.17 24.59
CA MET A 10 18.91 -14.90 23.95
C MET A 10 19.32 -15.08 22.48
N ALA A 11 19.85 -16.25 22.09
CA ALA A 11 20.29 -16.51 20.73
C ALA A 11 19.13 -16.79 19.74
N LEU A 12 17.99 -17.31 20.20
CA LEU A 12 16.83 -17.57 19.32
C LEU A 12 15.95 -16.34 19.06
N SER A 13 16.04 -15.29 19.88
CA SER A 13 15.31 -14.03 19.67
C SER A 13 15.97 -13.10 18.64
N SER A 14 17.21 -13.39 18.23
CA SER A 14 18.01 -12.47 17.41
C SER A 14 17.91 -12.69 15.89
N PHE A 15 17.15 -13.70 15.43
CA PHE A 15 17.08 -14.10 14.02
C PHE A 15 15.68 -14.11 13.42
N ALA A 16 14.68 -13.50 14.09
CA ALA A 16 13.41 -13.26 13.43
C ALA A 16 13.59 -12.08 12.45
N PRO A 17 13.47 -12.28 11.12
CA PRO A 17 13.43 -11.13 10.21
C PRO A 17 12.23 -10.27 10.61
N ALA A 18 12.44 -8.96 10.69
CA ALA A 18 11.36 -8.01 10.85
C ALA A 18 10.51 -8.04 9.58
N ALA A 19 9.51 -8.92 9.53
CA ALA A 19 8.49 -8.84 8.49
C ALA A 19 7.76 -7.51 8.65
N ARG A 20 7.56 -6.79 7.56
CA ARG A 20 6.72 -5.59 7.55
C ARG A 20 5.39 -5.92 6.91
N ALA A 21 4.30 -5.36 7.43
CA ALA A 21 3.02 -5.43 6.76
C ALA A 21 2.97 -4.48 5.57
N ASP A 22 2.02 -4.77 4.68
CA ASP A 22 1.63 -3.91 3.57
C ASP A 22 1.15 -2.54 4.08
N LEU A 23 1.20 -1.53 3.22
CA LEU A 23 0.65 -0.20 3.52
C LEU A 23 -0.76 -0.12 2.96
N ILE A 24 -1.72 0.24 3.80
CA ILE A 24 -3.12 0.44 3.40
C ILE A 24 -3.53 1.89 3.67
N TYR A 25 -4.04 2.54 2.64
CA TYR A 25 -4.60 3.89 2.68
C TYR A 25 -6.04 3.88 2.23
N HIS A 26 -6.91 4.53 2.99
CA HIS A 26 -8.31 4.74 2.67
C HIS A 26 -8.47 6.11 2.03
N VAL A 27 -8.85 6.14 0.76
CA VAL A 27 -9.11 7.38 0.02
C VAL A 27 -10.61 7.65 0.04
N ASN A 28 -10.97 8.87 0.40
CA ASN A 28 -12.33 9.36 0.29
C ASN A 28 -12.32 10.77 -0.30
N VAL A 29 -13.16 11.00 -1.30
CA VAL A 29 -13.28 12.28 -2.00
C VAL A 29 -14.73 12.76 -1.90
N ASP A 30 -14.91 13.99 -1.46
CA ASP A 30 -16.18 14.72 -1.57
C ASP A 30 -16.33 15.26 -3.00
N THR A 31 -17.15 14.58 -3.80
CA THR A 31 -17.44 14.96 -5.19
C THR A 31 -18.81 15.64 -5.32
N SER A 32 -19.42 16.07 -4.21
CA SER A 32 -20.78 16.64 -4.20
C SER A 32 -20.94 17.88 -5.08
N SER A 33 -19.88 18.67 -5.27
CA SER A 33 -19.88 19.86 -6.13
C SER A 33 -19.98 19.55 -7.63
N ILE A 34 -19.69 18.31 -8.03
CA ILE A 34 -19.72 17.83 -9.43
C ILE A 34 -20.60 16.57 -9.58
N ALA A 35 -21.44 16.26 -8.60
CA ALA A 35 -22.28 15.07 -8.65
C ALA A 35 -23.22 15.09 -9.87
N GLY A 36 -23.29 13.96 -10.57
CA GLY A 36 -24.08 13.78 -11.79
C GLY A 36 -23.41 14.23 -13.08
N THR A 37 -22.22 14.84 -13.04
CA THR A 37 -21.47 15.17 -14.25
C THR A 37 -20.67 13.96 -14.75
N ALA A 38 -20.58 13.82 -16.07
CA ALA A 38 -19.63 12.90 -16.70
C ALA A 38 -18.20 13.47 -16.64
N GLY A 39 -17.21 12.60 -16.72
CA GLY A 39 -15.80 12.89 -16.66
C GLY A 39 -14.99 11.59 -16.70
N SER A 40 -13.80 11.59 -16.12
CA SER A 40 -12.95 10.41 -16.09
C SER A 40 -12.10 10.32 -14.83
N LEU A 41 -11.68 9.09 -14.51
CA LEU A 41 -10.74 8.76 -13.45
C LEU A 41 -9.46 8.20 -14.08
N ASP A 42 -8.32 8.58 -13.49
CA ASP A 42 -6.99 8.09 -13.87
C ASP A 42 -6.31 7.58 -12.60
N PHE A 43 -5.86 6.32 -12.65
CA PHE A 43 -5.06 5.69 -11.63
C PHE A 43 -3.76 5.21 -12.25
N GLN A 44 -2.66 5.66 -11.68
CA GLN A 44 -1.33 5.37 -12.19
C GLN A 44 -0.44 4.83 -11.10
N PHE A 45 0.43 3.88 -11.42
CA PHE A 45 1.48 3.43 -10.51
C PHE A 45 2.78 3.15 -11.26
N ASN A 46 3.74 4.06 -11.16
CA ASN A 46 4.95 4.04 -11.99
C ASN A 46 6.23 3.93 -11.17
N PRO A 47 7.24 3.19 -11.66
CA PRO A 47 8.58 3.25 -11.10
C PRO A 47 9.19 4.63 -11.37
N GLY A 48 10.08 5.08 -10.48
CA GLY A 48 10.93 6.23 -10.75
C GLY A 48 11.90 5.95 -11.91
N SER A 49 12.55 7.01 -12.39
CA SER A 49 13.41 6.95 -13.60
C SER A 49 14.72 6.19 -13.45
N GLN A 50 15.07 5.74 -12.25
CA GLN A 50 16.34 5.08 -11.94
C GLN A 50 16.10 3.59 -11.61
N VAL A 51 17.00 2.96 -10.85
CA VAL A 51 16.80 1.59 -10.39
C VAL A 51 15.72 1.60 -9.31
N THR A 52 14.59 0.98 -9.61
CA THR A 52 13.45 0.82 -8.70
C THR A 52 13.23 -0.65 -8.36
N GLN A 53 13.02 -0.94 -7.09
CA GLN A 53 12.68 -2.29 -6.61
C GLN A 53 11.25 -2.65 -6.99
N ALA A 54 10.99 -3.93 -7.26
CA ALA A 54 9.65 -4.43 -7.55
C ALA A 54 8.66 -4.08 -6.41
N ALA A 55 7.53 -3.50 -6.80
CA ALA A 55 6.43 -3.12 -5.95
C ALA A 55 5.11 -3.37 -6.69
N SER A 56 4.08 -3.69 -5.92
CA SER A 56 2.73 -3.90 -6.43
C SER A 56 1.74 -3.03 -5.66
N LEU A 57 0.65 -2.67 -6.32
CA LEU A 57 -0.43 -1.87 -5.77
C LEU A 57 -1.77 -2.49 -6.13
N ASP A 58 -2.66 -2.64 -5.15
CA ASP A 58 -4.07 -2.94 -5.42
C ASP A 58 -4.94 -1.69 -5.17
N ILE A 59 -5.91 -1.46 -6.04
CA ILE A 59 -7.08 -0.61 -5.76
C ILE A 59 -8.22 -1.54 -5.33
N LEU A 60 -8.74 -1.33 -4.13
CA LEU A 60 -9.74 -2.17 -3.48
C LEU A 60 -10.96 -1.34 -3.09
N SER A 61 -12.05 -2.03 -2.76
CA SER A 61 -13.23 -1.42 -2.12
C SER A 61 -13.79 -0.21 -2.86
N PHE A 62 -13.66 -0.17 -4.19
CA PHE A 62 -14.10 0.98 -4.99
C PHE A 62 -15.60 1.17 -4.87
N ALA A 63 -16.01 2.37 -4.50
CA ALA A 63 -17.40 2.76 -4.42
C ALA A 63 -17.56 4.23 -4.79
N GLY A 64 -18.63 4.52 -5.52
CA GLY A 64 -18.94 5.86 -6.00
C GLY A 64 -19.36 5.82 -7.47
N GLY A 65 -20.19 6.80 -7.85
CA GLY A 65 -20.56 7.11 -9.23
C GLY A 65 -21.03 5.92 -10.08
N LEU A 66 -20.88 6.10 -11.40
CA LEU A 66 -21.16 5.09 -12.41
C LEU A 66 -19.99 5.01 -13.38
N LEU A 67 -19.47 3.80 -13.59
CA LEU A 67 -18.38 3.52 -14.52
C LEU A 67 -18.92 3.40 -15.96
N ALA A 68 -18.14 3.87 -16.94
CA ALA A 68 -18.50 3.79 -18.35
C ALA A 68 -18.36 2.36 -18.92
N GLY A 69 -17.62 1.47 -18.25
CA GLY A 69 -17.55 0.03 -18.58
C GLY A 69 -16.53 -0.34 -19.65
N GLY A 70 -15.60 0.56 -19.97
CA GLY A 70 -14.58 0.36 -21.00
C GLY A 70 -13.29 1.12 -20.69
N PRO A 71 -12.54 0.71 -19.65
CA PRO A 71 -11.28 1.37 -19.30
C PRO A 71 -10.23 1.17 -20.40
N SER A 72 -9.36 2.16 -20.54
CA SER A 72 -8.10 2.07 -21.27
C SER A 72 -7.01 1.67 -20.30
N LEU A 73 -6.30 0.57 -20.60
CA LEU A 73 -5.21 0.05 -19.79
C LEU A 73 -3.89 0.22 -20.53
N THR A 74 -2.85 0.69 -19.84
CA THR A 74 -1.48 0.76 -20.36
C THR A 74 -0.51 0.13 -19.36
N GLY A 75 0.51 -0.58 -19.84
CA GLY A 75 1.54 -1.17 -18.98
C GLY A 75 1.07 -2.37 -18.17
N ASP A 76 1.63 -2.53 -16.98
CA ASP A 76 1.40 -3.65 -16.07
C ASP A 76 0.20 -3.38 -15.14
N VAL A 77 -0.97 -3.21 -15.76
CA VAL A 77 -2.26 -3.16 -15.07
C VAL A 77 -3.00 -4.46 -15.34
N THR A 78 -3.36 -5.17 -14.27
CA THR A 78 -4.01 -6.49 -14.32
C THR A 78 -5.26 -6.52 -13.44
N SER A 79 -6.07 -7.56 -13.62
CA SER A 79 -7.39 -7.70 -12.97
C SER A 79 -8.38 -6.62 -13.39
N GLY A 80 -9.41 -6.35 -12.59
CA GLY A 80 -10.48 -5.42 -12.95
C GLY A 80 -11.48 -5.93 -13.99
N PRO A 81 -12.25 -5.01 -14.60
CA PRO A 81 -12.27 -3.56 -14.35
C PRO A 81 -12.91 -3.21 -12.98
N LEU A 82 -12.86 -1.94 -12.59
CA LEU A 82 -13.63 -1.46 -11.43
C LEU A 82 -15.11 -1.87 -11.57
N PRO A 83 -15.83 -2.14 -10.48
CA PRO A 83 -15.41 -2.03 -9.07
C PRO A 83 -14.65 -3.26 -8.53
N ALA A 84 -14.31 -4.24 -9.38
CA ALA A 84 -13.42 -5.32 -8.95
C ALA A 84 -12.01 -4.78 -8.66
N THR A 85 -11.21 -5.56 -7.92
CA THR A 85 -9.82 -5.20 -7.61
C THR A 85 -9.04 -4.92 -8.89
N LEU A 86 -8.40 -3.76 -8.95
CA LEU A 86 -7.33 -3.47 -9.91
C LEU A 86 -5.99 -3.77 -9.27
N THR A 87 -5.07 -4.33 -10.03
CA THR A 87 -3.70 -4.59 -9.58
C THR A 87 -2.72 -3.96 -10.55
N PHE A 88 -1.74 -3.26 -10.01
CA PHE A 88 -0.64 -2.64 -10.74
C PHE A 88 0.68 -3.26 -10.27
N ASP A 89 1.60 -3.49 -11.20
CA ASP A 89 3.00 -3.72 -10.89
C ASP A 89 3.83 -2.56 -11.46
N ASN A 90 4.93 -2.19 -10.80
CA ASN A 90 5.83 -1.14 -11.29
C ASN A 90 6.86 -1.63 -12.33
N GLY A 91 6.53 -2.68 -13.08
CA GLY A 91 7.45 -3.37 -13.99
C GLY A 91 7.68 -2.63 -15.32
N THR A 92 6.71 -1.84 -15.79
CA THR A 92 6.90 -0.93 -16.93
C THR A 92 7.04 0.52 -16.49
N ALA A 93 7.61 1.35 -17.36
CA ALA A 93 7.79 2.78 -17.11
C ALA A 93 6.47 3.55 -16.96
N TYR A 94 5.35 3.00 -17.45
CA TYR A 94 4.05 3.66 -17.42
C TYR A 94 2.91 2.65 -17.34
N ASN A 95 2.30 2.54 -16.16
CA ASN A 95 1.19 1.66 -15.81
C ASN A 95 -0.01 2.53 -15.43
N ASP A 96 -1.07 2.45 -16.21
CA ASP A 96 -2.18 3.39 -16.17
C ASP A 96 -3.52 2.67 -16.39
N TYR A 97 -4.50 3.07 -15.58
CA TYR A 97 -5.91 2.73 -15.71
C TYR A 97 -6.69 4.02 -15.88
N PHE A 98 -7.28 4.21 -17.05
CA PHE A 98 -8.08 5.37 -17.36
C PHE A 98 -9.51 4.96 -17.72
N GLU A 99 -10.52 5.51 -17.04
CA GLU A 99 -11.92 5.16 -17.32
C GLU A 99 -12.87 6.35 -17.23
N GLY A 100 -13.81 6.41 -18.17
CA GLY A 100 -14.94 7.32 -18.10
C GLY A 100 -15.82 7.03 -16.86
N PHE A 101 -16.29 8.09 -16.23
CA PHE A 101 -16.97 8.03 -14.94
C PHE A 101 -18.02 9.13 -14.81
N THR A 102 -19.18 8.81 -14.27
CA THR A 102 -20.17 9.79 -13.82
C THR A 102 -20.10 9.92 -12.30
N PHE A 103 -19.80 11.12 -11.80
CA PHE A 103 -19.56 11.33 -10.38
C PHE A 103 -20.82 11.18 -9.53
N ALA A 104 -20.72 10.51 -8.37
CA ALA A 104 -21.72 10.61 -7.30
C ALA A 104 -21.38 11.78 -6.37
N ALA A 105 -22.06 11.86 -5.21
CA ALA A 105 -21.71 12.84 -4.17
C ALA A 105 -20.41 12.48 -3.42
N SER A 106 -19.97 11.23 -3.51
CA SER A 106 -18.70 10.77 -2.94
C SER A 106 -18.06 9.69 -3.80
N LEU A 107 -16.74 9.58 -3.69
CA LEU A 107 -15.92 8.55 -4.30
C LEU A 107 -14.95 8.02 -3.24
N SER A 108 -14.82 6.70 -3.11
CA SER A 108 -13.91 6.07 -2.16
C SER A 108 -13.30 4.79 -2.71
N PHE A 109 -12.07 4.51 -2.29
CA PHE A 109 -11.35 3.27 -2.56
C PHE A 109 -10.20 3.11 -1.57
N ASP A 110 -9.67 1.90 -1.45
CA ASP A 110 -8.45 1.64 -0.69
C ASP A 110 -7.27 1.45 -1.64
N ILE A 111 -6.10 1.95 -1.23
CA ILE A 111 -4.82 1.67 -1.85
C ILE A 111 -4.08 0.70 -0.95
N ARG A 112 -3.67 -0.45 -1.49
CA ARG A 112 -2.79 -1.40 -0.82
C ARG A 112 -1.46 -1.48 -1.56
N LEU A 113 -0.39 -1.00 -0.94
CA LEU A 113 0.99 -1.14 -1.44
C LEU A 113 1.67 -2.34 -0.78
N TYR A 114 2.25 -3.22 -1.59
CA TYR A 114 2.91 -4.44 -1.14
C TYR A 114 4.05 -4.85 -2.07
N GLY A 115 4.75 -5.91 -1.69
CA GLY A 115 5.85 -6.48 -2.47
C GLY A 115 7.23 -6.11 -1.90
N PRO A 116 8.31 -6.54 -2.56
CA PRO A 116 9.67 -6.40 -2.03
C PRO A 116 10.03 -4.98 -1.58
N ALA A 117 9.67 -3.96 -2.34
CA ALA A 117 9.92 -2.56 -1.99
C ALA A 117 9.25 -2.10 -0.68
N VAL A 118 8.18 -2.76 -0.24
CA VAL A 118 7.49 -2.47 1.03
C VAL A 118 8.01 -3.39 2.13
N ASN A 119 7.94 -4.71 1.89
CA ASN A 119 8.09 -5.71 2.93
C ASN A 119 9.57 -6.07 3.21
N ALA A 120 10.46 -5.90 2.23
CA ALA A 120 11.90 -6.16 2.34
C ALA A 120 12.71 -5.20 1.43
N PRO A 121 12.72 -3.89 1.74
CA PRO A 121 13.39 -2.91 0.90
C PRO A 121 14.88 -3.22 0.76
N ASP A 122 15.39 -3.15 -0.46
CA ASP A 122 16.79 -3.37 -0.73
C ASP A 122 17.63 -2.09 -0.48
N ALA A 123 18.94 -2.24 -0.41
CA ALA A 123 19.87 -1.12 -0.24
C ALA A 123 20.53 -0.67 -1.56
N THR A 124 20.00 -1.13 -2.71
CA THR A 124 20.60 -0.95 -4.04
C THR A 124 19.75 -0.08 -4.97
N SER A 125 18.45 -0.01 -4.71
CA SER A 125 17.50 0.81 -5.44
C SER A 125 17.75 2.29 -5.14
N THR A 126 17.57 3.11 -6.16
CA THR A 126 17.89 4.53 -6.17
C THR A 126 16.69 5.41 -6.45
N SER A 127 15.55 4.82 -6.82
CA SER A 127 14.27 5.49 -6.94
C SER A 127 13.12 4.65 -6.39
N GLY A 128 12.09 5.33 -5.89
CA GLY A 128 10.85 4.74 -5.42
C GLY A 128 9.88 4.40 -6.56
N SER A 129 8.61 4.28 -6.20
CA SER A 129 7.48 4.24 -7.16
C SER A 129 6.41 5.21 -6.68
N THR A 130 5.64 5.76 -7.60
CA THR A 130 4.60 6.75 -7.29
C THR A 130 3.27 6.25 -7.77
N PHE A 131 2.32 6.16 -6.85
CA PHE A 131 0.91 6.11 -7.20
C PHE A 131 0.40 7.54 -7.40
N ALA A 132 -0.38 7.77 -8.45
CA ALA A 132 -1.08 9.02 -8.69
C ALA A 132 -2.54 8.76 -9.01
N PHE A 133 -3.40 9.63 -8.49
CA PHE A 133 -4.84 9.59 -8.75
C PHE A 133 -5.31 10.95 -9.27
N SER A 134 -6.04 10.96 -10.38
CA SER A 134 -6.60 12.17 -10.98
C SER A 134 -8.08 12.01 -11.31
N MET A 135 -8.76 13.17 -11.38
CA MET A 135 -10.15 13.28 -11.81
C MET A 135 -10.24 14.37 -12.86
N PHE A 136 -11.01 14.12 -13.91
CA PHE A 136 -11.23 15.08 -14.98
C PHE A 136 -12.71 15.33 -15.20
N SER A 137 -13.03 16.54 -15.64
CA SER A 137 -14.40 16.97 -15.97
C SER A 137 -14.82 16.62 -17.40
N ASP A 138 -13.95 15.91 -18.13
CA ASP A 138 -14.16 15.43 -19.48
C ASP A 138 -13.72 13.96 -19.63
N ASP A 139 -14.32 13.26 -20.59
CA ASP A 139 -14.00 11.85 -20.85
C ASP A 139 -12.59 11.65 -21.44
N ALA A 140 -11.97 12.71 -21.99
CA ALA A 140 -10.66 12.65 -22.63
C ALA A 140 -9.48 12.87 -21.66
N GLY A 141 -9.75 13.18 -20.39
CA GLY A 141 -8.70 13.34 -19.38
C GLY A 141 -7.89 14.62 -19.55
N THR A 142 -8.48 15.69 -20.09
CA THR A 142 -7.75 16.92 -20.46
C THR A 142 -8.04 18.10 -19.53
N LEU A 143 -9.12 18.06 -18.76
CA LEU A 143 -9.56 19.13 -17.86
C LEU A 143 -9.59 18.63 -16.42
N PRO A 144 -8.46 18.69 -15.69
CA PRO A 144 -8.40 18.29 -14.28
C PRO A 144 -9.45 19.02 -13.46
N THR A 145 -10.10 18.28 -12.56
CA THR A 145 -11.10 18.81 -11.64
C THR A 145 -10.80 18.42 -10.21
N LEU A 146 -11.32 19.21 -9.27
CA LEU A 146 -11.13 19.02 -7.83
C LEU A 146 -9.65 18.88 -7.42
N THR A 147 -8.73 19.58 -8.09
CA THR A 147 -7.31 19.60 -7.73
C THR A 147 -6.74 21.03 -7.83
N THR A 148 -5.71 21.31 -7.05
CA THR A 148 -4.88 22.51 -7.14
C THR A 148 -3.60 22.29 -7.96
N ASP A 149 -3.28 21.05 -8.35
CA ASP A 149 -2.16 20.76 -9.26
C ASP A 149 -2.55 21.05 -10.71
N ALA A 150 -2.34 22.30 -11.12
CA ALA A 150 -2.59 22.74 -12.49
C ALA A 150 -1.53 22.23 -13.50
N THR A 151 -0.45 21.60 -13.06
CA THR A 151 0.62 21.13 -13.95
C THR A 151 0.36 19.70 -14.40
N ASN A 152 0.11 18.80 -13.45
CA ASN A 152 -0.07 17.37 -13.76
C ASN A 152 -1.52 16.90 -13.59
N GLY A 153 -2.37 17.66 -12.90
CA GLY A 153 -3.77 17.29 -12.68
C GLY A 153 -4.02 16.26 -11.58
N PHE A 154 -2.99 15.88 -10.80
CA PHE A 154 -3.13 14.90 -9.73
C PHE A 154 -4.00 15.45 -8.59
N ALA A 155 -4.94 14.67 -8.09
CA ALA A 155 -5.67 14.96 -6.86
C ALA A 155 -4.87 14.53 -5.62
N ALA A 156 -4.12 13.43 -5.73
CA ALA A 156 -3.18 12.97 -4.71
C ALA A 156 -2.09 12.08 -5.31
N THR A 157 -0.96 11.97 -4.62
CA THR A 157 0.08 10.97 -4.86
C THR A 157 0.44 10.22 -3.58
N VAL A 158 0.87 8.97 -3.75
CA VAL A 158 1.49 8.16 -2.70
C VAL A 158 2.83 7.66 -3.21
N ASP A 159 3.91 8.25 -2.69
CA ASP A 159 5.28 7.95 -3.08
C ASP A 159 5.86 6.85 -2.18
N LEU A 160 6.12 5.67 -2.73
CA LEU A 160 6.80 4.57 -2.04
C LEU A 160 8.29 4.88 -1.92
N ASN A 161 8.75 5.10 -0.70
CA ASN A 161 10.12 5.45 -0.36
C ASN A 161 11.04 4.21 -0.40
N LEU A 162 12.35 4.43 -0.52
CA LEU A 162 13.36 3.36 -0.56
C LEU A 162 13.48 2.56 0.74
N ASP A 163 12.98 3.09 1.85
CA ASP A 163 12.93 2.39 3.13
C ASP A 163 11.58 1.66 3.34
N GLY A 164 10.79 1.50 2.27
CA GLY A 164 9.46 0.90 2.20
C GLY A 164 8.39 1.59 3.06
N THR A 165 8.63 2.81 3.52
CA THR A 165 7.56 3.72 3.96
C THR A 165 6.94 4.40 2.74
N ALA A 166 5.85 5.15 2.92
CA ALA A 166 5.33 5.98 1.84
C ALA A 166 5.01 7.40 2.30
N THR A 167 5.12 8.33 1.37
CA THR A 167 4.83 9.75 1.56
C THR A 167 3.56 10.10 0.80
N VAL A 168 2.57 10.68 1.48
CA VAL A 168 1.30 11.09 0.87
C VAL A 168 1.32 12.58 0.59
N SER A 169 1.03 12.97 -0.66
CA SER A 169 0.81 14.36 -1.06
C SER A 169 -0.62 14.56 -1.54
N LYS A 170 -1.30 15.58 -1.01
CA LYS A 170 -2.68 15.91 -1.38
C LYS A 170 -2.72 17.24 -2.11
N PHE A 171 -3.39 17.26 -3.25
CA PHE A 171 -3.58 18.45 -4.07
C PHE A 171 -5.05 18.87 -4.16
N SER A 172 -5.97 18.01 -3.71
CA SER A 172 -7.39 18.29 -3.60
C SER A 172 -7.80 18.59 -2.15
N PRO A 173 -8.47 19.73 -1.87
CA PRO A 173 -9.07 19.97 -0.55
C PRO A 173 -10.31 19.12 -0.27
N GLN A 174 -10.87 18.47 -1.30
CA GLN A 174 -12.01 17.54 -1.16
C GLN A 174 -11.58 16.11 -0.86
N LEU A 175 -10.29 15.82 -0.95
CA LEU A 175 -9.74 14.47 -0.81
C LEU A 175 -9.09 14.30 0.56
N GLU A 176 -9.50 13.25 1.25
CA GLU A 176 -8.88 12.76 2.46
C GLU A 176 -8.26 11.38 2.22
N ILE A 177 -7.04 11.21 2.75
CA ILE A 177 -6.35 9.92 2.78
C ILE A 177 -6.08 9.61 4.23
N GLY A 178 -6.80 8.62 4.76
CA GLY A 178 -6.57 8.07 6.10
C GLY A 178 -5.73 6.80 6.03
N GLY A 179 -4.90 6.56 7.04
CA GLY A 179 -4.20 5.28 7.19
C GLY A 179 -2.68 5.35 7.33
N SER A 180 -2.12 4.15 7.37
CA SER A 180 -0.73 3.73 7.64
C SER A 180 -0.08 4.13 8.99
N ALA A 181 0.06 3.13 9.86
CA ALA A 181 1.27 2.89 10.67
C ALA A 181 1.59 1.42 10.44
N ASN A 182 2.83 1.08 10.03
CA ASN A 182 3.27 -0.31 9.80
C ASN A 182 2.71 -1.21 10.91
N ALA A 183 1.69 -2.02 10.61
CA ALA A 183 1.27 -3.04 11.53
C ALA A 183 2.43 -4.04 11.56
N VAL A 184 3.30 -3.95 12.55
CA VAL A 184 4.34 -4.95 12.76
C VAL A 184 3.59 -6.27 12.92
N PRO A 185 3.81 -7.27 12.05
CA PRO A 185 3.32 -8.61 12.30
C PRO A 185 3.83 -9.00 13.69
N GLU A 186 2.92 -9.19 14.65
CA GLU A 186 3.35 -9.57 15.99
C GLU A 186 4.23 -10.82 15.86
N PRO A 187 5.46 -10.83 16.42
CA PRO A 187 6.31 -12.00 16.37
C PRO A 187 5.48 -13.14 16.97
N GLY A 188 5.17 -14.17 16.17
CA GLY A 188 4.11 -15.14 16.47
C GLY A 188 4.05 -15.44 17.95
N SER A 189 3.05 -14.87 18.64
CA SER A 189 3.00 -14.81 20.11
C SER A 189 3.00 -16.22 20.73
N LEU A 190 2.61 -17.22 19.93
CA LEU A 190 2.74 -18.65 20.20
C LEU A 190 4.19 -19.16 20.32
N MET A 191 5.15 -18.64 19.55
CA MET A 191 6.56 -19.00 19.69
C MET A 191 7.17 -18.39 20.95
N LEU A 192 6.75 -17.18 21.34
CA LEU A 192 7.19 -16.55 22.59
C LEU A 192 6.57 -17.25 23.81
N LEU A 193 5.28 -17.59 23.75
CA LEU A 193 4.60 -18.41 24.76
C LEU A 193 5.22 -19.81 24.83
N GLY A 194 5.52 -20.41 23.67
CA GLY A 194 6.18 -21.72 23.55
C GLY A 194 7.57 -21.72 24.17
N ALA A 195 8.40 -20.71 23.87
CA ALA A 195 9.72 -20.54 24.46
C ALA A 195 9.65 -20.28 25.98
N GLY A 196 8.68 -19.48 26.43
CA GLY A 196 8.43 -19.23 27.86
C GLY A 196 7.99 -20.51 28.62
N ALA A 197 7.09 -21.30 28.02
CA ALA A 197 6.64 -22.57 28.57
C ALA A 197 7.78 -23.60 28.62
N LEU A 198 8.59 -23.70 27.56
CA LEU A 198 9.76 -24.59 27.51
C LEU A 198 10.79 -24.20 28.59
N GLY A 199 11.05 -22.90 28.77
CA GLY A 199 11.93 -22.37 29.81
C GLY A 199 11.43 -22.68 31.23
N MET A 200 10.12 -22.62 31.47
CA MET A 200 9.52 -23.00 32.75
C MET A 200 9.61 -24.52 33.02
N LEU A 201 9.30 -25.35 32.02
CA LEU A 201 9.39 -26.81 32.10
C LEU A 201 10.82 -27.29 32.41
N LEU A 202 11.83 -26.64 31.82
CA LEU A 202 13.23 -26.92 32.10
C LEU A 202 13.60 -26.53 33.55
N ARG A 203 13.11 -25.42 34.10
CA ARG A 203 13.36 -25.07 35.52
C ARG A 203 12.78 -26.07 36.51
N PHE A 204 11.57 -26.58 36.26
CA PHE A 204 10.94 -27.55 37.16
C PHE A 204 11.64 -28.91 37.16
N THR A 205 12.15 -29.36 36.02
CA THR A 205 12.87 -30.64 35.91
C THR A 205 14.24 -30.61 36.58
N PHE A 206 14.96 -29.48 36.53
CA PHE A 206 16.23 -29.33 37.26
C PHE A 206 16.07 -29.16 38.77
N ALA A 207 15.02 -28.46 39.25
CA ALA A 207 14.76 -28.29 40.68
C ALA A 207 14.35 -29.60 41.39
N ARG A 208 13.76 -30.54 40.66
CA ARG A 208 13.33 -31.84 41.19
C ARG A 208 14.48 -32.84 41.34
N LYS A 209 15.61 -32.60 40.64
CA LYS A 209 16.79 -33.47 40.65
C LYS A 209 17.81 -33.09 41.73
N SER A 210 17.60 -32.00 42.46
CA SER A 210 18.46 -31.52 43.56
C SER A 210 17.87 -31.75 44.95
N ARG A 211 16.93 -32.70 45.09
CA ARG A 211 16.43 -33.20 46.36
C ARG A 211 16.72 -34.68 46.47
#